data_AF-A0A9D8P0K9-F1
#
_entry.id   AF-A0A9D8P0K9-F1
#
_cell.length_a   1.000
_cell.length_b   1.000
_cell.length_c   1.000
_cell.angle_alpha   90.00
_cell.angle_beta   90.00
_cell.angle_gamma   90.00
#
_symmetry.space_group_name_H-M   'P 1'
#
loop_
_entity.id
_entity.type
_entity.pdbx_description
1 polymer ?
#
loop_
_entity_poly.entity_id
_entity_poly.type
_entity_poly.pdbx_seq_one_letter_code
_entity_poly.pdbx_strand_id
1 'polypeptide(L)'
;PKAEFDLAGFGALVRTAVRMLDNVLDLTFWPLPQQRSEAMAKRRIGLGFTGLGDALLMLGLRYDTDAARELAARVAEVMRDEAYRASVELAREKGAFPLFEAEPYLASGFTARLPAELRAAIRRDGIRNSHLLAIAPTGTISLAFADNASNGIEPPFAWSYTRRKRAADGSVEEYAVEDHAYRLYRARGGDVAHLPPHWVTALEIAALDHMRMLAAVQPYIDSSISKTVNVPADYPYADFQDLYFEAWKAGLKGLATYRPNAVVGQVLVADGPEPEAADSDDFADTDPDRRLRLESLPEPALASLRWRKRPRPAGGNPAWTYMVDHPQGSFALFVGHIENGENHPFEVWVNGAEQPRGLGALAKSLSMDLRSNDRGWLKAKLASLMRAQGDDAFDLPFPPDGDPVRVPSLIAGFARLVHYRCAQLSAFDHPGPTPVLDALMSPKEPKTGTDGTLSWTVDVINPATGDDFVLFLKELQLPNGQRRPYSLWLSGEYPRLFDGLCKSLSFDMRVIDPAWIGAKLRQLADFPEPRGDFLAWVPGEHRQQNTPSTIAYLARLILHRYARLGLLDEDGYPIEEMGLLHFEADNVVPLRASSAGAMEVRPGKRCPECGNYAVIRKDGCKFCTACGAIGACG
;
A
#
# COMPACT_ATOMS: atom_id res chain seq x y z
N PRO A 1 27.04 -33.58 -21.58
CA PRO A 1 25.87 -33.78 -22.47
C PRO A 1 25.82 -32.68 -23.54
N LYS A 2 25.47 -33.01 -24.80
CA LYS A 2 25.37 -32.07 -25.94
C LYS A 2 23.95 -31.51 -26.11
N ALA A 3 23.31 -31.06 -25.02
CA ALA A 3 21.97 -30.50 -25.09
C ALA A 3 22.02 -29.08 -25.69
N GLU A 4 21.07 -28.74 -26.56
CA GLU A 4 20.94 -27.41 -27.16
C GLU A 4 19.47 -27.00 -27.27
N PHE A 5 19.22 -25.69 -27.36
CA PHE A 5 17.87 -25.15 -27.57
C PHE A 5 17.52 -25.24 -29.06
N ASP A 6 16.39 -25.87 -29.40
CA ASP A 6 15.91 -25.98 -30.79
C ASP A 6 15.31 -24.65 -31.30
N LEU A 7 16.19 -23.74 -31.70
CA LEU A 7 15.82 -22.43 -32.23
C LEU A 7 15.03 -22.54 -33.55
N ALA A 8 15.29 -23.56 -34.36
CA ALA A 8 14.63 -23.75 -35.65
C ALA A 8 13.17 -24.19 -35.45
N GLY A 9 12.95 -25.18 -34.59
CA GLY A 9 11.61 -25.62 -34.19
C GLY A 9 10.83 -24.52 -33.48
N PHE A 10 11.48 -23.78 -32.57
CA PHE A 10 10.87 -22.62 -31.91
C PHE A 10 10.43 -21.55 -32.91
N GLY A 11 11.28 -21.20 -33.88
CA GLY A 11 10.92 -20.26 -34.93
C GLY A 11 9.72 -20.70 -35.78
N ALA A 12 9.64 -21.99 -36.13
CA ALA A 12 8.48 -22.53 -36.83
C ALA A 12 7.18 -22.43 -36.02
N LEU A 13 7.26 -22.67 -34.71
CA LEU A 13 6.13 -22.52 -33.80
C LEU A 13 5.67 -21.05 -33.70
N VAL A 14 6.61 -20.10 -33.62
CA VAL A 14 6.33 -18.66 -33.57
C VAL A 14 5.51 -18.22 -34.78
N ARG A 15 5.87 -18.66 -36.00
CA ARG A 15 5.10 -18.32 -37.21
C ARG A 15 3.66 -18.83 -37.14
N THR A 16 3.47 -20.03 -36.61
CA THR A 16 2.14 -20.63 -36.41
C THR A 16 1.33 -19.83 -35.38
N ALA A 17 1.96 -19.46 -34.25
CA ALA A 17 1.32 -18.71 -33.19
C ALA A 17 0.87 -17.32 -33.65
N VAL A 18 1.68 -16.60 -34.43
CA VAL A 18 1.30 -15.29 -34.99
C VAL A 18 0.05 -15.40 -35.87
N ARG A 19 -0.04 -16.40 -36.74
CA ARG A 19 -1.24 -16.63 -37.56
C ARG A 19 -2.46 -16.96 -36.68
N MET A 20 -2.28 -17.77 -35.65
CA MET A 20 -3.36 -18.08 -34.71
C MET A 20 -3.88 -16.81 -34.04
N LEU A 21 -2.98 -15.97 -33.52
CA LEU A 21 -3.34 -14.71 -32.85
C LEU A 21 -4.00 -13.70 -33.81
N ASP A 22 -3.53 -13.60 -35.06
CA ASP A 22 -4.18 -12.75 -36.08
C ASP A 22 -5.62 -13.20 -36.36
N ASN A 23 -5.87 -14.51 -36.45
CA ASN A 23 -7.21 -15.05 -36.67
C ASN A 23 -8.14 -14.78 -35.47
N VAL A 24 -7.61 -14.81 -34.23
CA VAL A 24 -8.40 -14.52 -33.02
C VAL A 24 -9.01 -13.12 -33.07
N LEU A 25 -8.31 -12.13 -33.64
CA LEU A 25 -8.84 -10.76 -33.77
C LEU A 25 -10.16 -10.72 -34.57
N ASP A 26 -10.26 -11.53 -35.62
CA ASP A 26 -11.43 -11.57 -36.50
C ASP A 26 -12.59 -12.36 -35.86
N LEU A 27 -12.27 -13.38 -35.05
CA LEU A 27 -13.25 -14.22 -34.34
C LEU A 27 -13.75 -13.62 -33.02
N THR A 28 -13.01 -12.68 -32.44
CA THR A 28 -13.33 -12.11 -31.12
C THR A 28 -14.64 -11.33 -31.17
N PHE A 29 -15.56 -11.66 -30.27
CA PHE A 29 -16.72 -10.82 -29.99
C PHE A 29 -16.29 -9.66 -29.10
N TRP A 30 -16.33 -8.45 -29.64
CA TRP A 30 -15.93 -7.23 -28.95
C TRP A 30 -17.12 -6.62 -28.20
N PRO A 31 -17.04 -6.44 -26.86
CA PRO A 31 -18.14 -5.88 -26.07
C PRO A 31 -18.55 -4.48 -26.49
N LEU A 32 -17.61 -3.68 -27.01
CA LEU A 32 -17.84 -2.29 -27.43
C LEU A 32 -17.43 -2.07 -28.89
N PRO A 33 -18.22 -1.32 -29.70
CA PRO A 33 -17.86 -0.98 -31.07
C PRO A 33 -16.51 -0.27 -31.20
N GLN A 34 -16.15 0.56 -30.20
CA GLN A 34 -14.89 1.29 -30.15
C GLN A 34 -13.69 0.33 -30.01
N GLN A 35 -13.81 -0.72 -29.19
CA GLN A 35 -12.78 -1.74 -29.05
C GLN A 35 -12.60 -2.52 -30.35
N ARG A 36 -13.71 -2.89 -31.02
CA ARG A 36 -13.66 -3.52 -32.34
C ARG A 36 -12.96 -2.64 -33.37
N SER A 37 -13.32 -1.36 -33.42
CA SER A 37 -12.71 -0.40 -34.35
C SER A 37 -11.19 -0.31 -34.14
N GLU A 38 -10.75 -0.16 -32.90
CA GLU A 38 -9.33 -0.12 -32.53
C GLU A 38 -8.59 -1.41 -32.87
N ALA A 39 -9.16 -2.57 -32.53
CA ALA A 39 -8.59 -3.86 -32.84
C ALA A 39 -8.44 -4.09 -34.35
N MET A 40 -9.45 -3.72 -35.15
CA MET A 40 -9.41 -3.87 -36.61
C MET A 40 -8.46 -2.86 -37.27
N ALA A 41 -8.39 -1.63 -36.76
CA ALA A 41 -7.54 -0.58 -37.31
C ALA A 41 -6.04 -0.85 -37.11
N LYS A 42 -5.65 -1.45 -35.97
CA LYS A 42 -4.25 -1.65 -35.57
C LYS A 42 -3.79 -3.10 -35.58
N ARG A 43 -4.73 -4.05 -35.53
CA ARG A 43 -4.50 -5.51 -35.48
C ARG A 43 -3.40 -5.92 -34.50
N ARG A 44 -3.41 -5.36 -33.29
CA ARG A 44 -2.40 -5.63 -32.27
C ARG A 44 -2.55 -7.05 -31.73
N ILE A 45 -1.45 -7.78 -31.67
CA ILE A 45 -1.34 -9.07 -30.98
C ILE A 45 -0.20 -8.99 -29.96
N GLY A 46 -0.13 -9.97 -29.07
CA GLY A 46 0.92 -10.06 -28.06
C GLY A 46 1.37 -11.50 -27.87
N LEU A 47 2.40 -11.90 -28.60
CA LEU A 47 3.06 -13.18 -28.47
C LEU A 47 4.19 -13.07 -27.43
N GLY A 48 4.24 -14.05 -26.52
CA GLY A 48 5.33 -14.26 -25.58
C GLY A 48 5.64 -15.74 -25.45
N PHE A 49 6.53 -16.08 -24.52
CA PHE A 49 6.90 -17.45 -24.19
C PHE A 49 6.94 -17.63 -22.67
N THR A 50 6.97 -18.89 -22.22
CA THR A 50 7.15 -19.32 -20.82
C THR A 50 8.22 -20.40 -20.76
N GLY A 51 8.72 -20.74 -19.57
CA GLY A 51 9.66 -21.85 -19.37
C GLY A 51 11.14 -21.49 -19.63
N LEU A 52 11.49 -20.20 -19.69
CA LEU A 52 12.88 -19.80 -19.94
C LEU A 52 13.82 -20.26 -18.83
N GLY A 53 13.41 -20.11 -17.56
CA GLY A 53 14.20 -20.54 -16.41
C GLY A 53 14.56 -22.03 -16.51
N ASP A 54 13.56 -22.87 -16.77
CA ASP A 54 13.74 -24.32 -16.93
C ASP A 54 14.62 -24.70 -18.11
N ALA A 55 14.45 -24.02 -19.24
CA ALA A 55 15.27 -24.26 -20.42
C ALA A 55 16.75 -23.97 -20.11
N LEU A 56 17.04 -22.87 -19.42
CA LEU A 56 18.40 -22.52 -18.99
C LEU A 56 18.96 -23.58 -18.03
N LEU A 57 18.18 -23.98 -17.02
CA LEU A 57 18.56 -25.02 -16.06
C LEU A 57 18.89 -26.34 -16.75
N MET A 58 18.02 -26.80 -17.65
CA MET A 58 18.18 -28.06 -18.39
C MET A 58 19.37 -28.04 -19.35
N LEU A 59 19.80 -26.86 -19.79
CA LEU A 59 21.01 -26.65 -20.59
C LEU A 59 22.28 -26.49 -19.74
N GLY A 60 22.17 -26.54 -18.42
CA GLY A 60 23.27 -26.39 -17.49
C GLY A 60 23.73 -24.93 -17.30
N LEU A 61 22.88 -23.97 -17.65
CA LEU A 61 23.17 -22.54 -17.54
C LEU A 61 22.50 -21.98 -16.29
N ARG A 62 23.30 -21.39 -15.40
CA ARG A 62 22.79 -20.70 -14.22
C ARG A 62 22.17 -19.36 -14.64
N TYR A 63 20.95 -19.08 -14.20
CA TYR A 63 20.10 -17.98 -14.70
C TYR A 63 20.76 -16.58 -14.64
N ASP A 64 21.59 -16.33 -13.63
CA ASP A 64 22.26 -15.05 -13.35
C ASP A 64 23.60 -14.86 -14.11
N THR A 65 23.97 -15.79 -15.01
CA THR A 65 25.21 -15.71 -15.79
C THR A 65 25.03 -15.01 -17.14
N ASP A 66 26.11 -14.45 -17.68
CA ASP A 66 26.08 -13.79 -18.99
C ASP A 66 25.75 -14.77 -20.13
N ALA A 67 26.26 -16.01 -20.06
CA ALA A 67 25.91 -17.05 -21.04
C ALA A 67 24.39 -17.37 -21.06
N ALA A 68 23.73 -17.36 -19.89
CA ALA A 68 22.29 -17.54 -19.80
C ALA A 68 21.53 -16.35 -20.42
N ARG A 69 21.99 -15.12 -20.17
CA ARG A 69 21.42 -13.89 -20.75
C ARG A 69 21.60 -13.82 -22.26
N GLU A 70 22.75 -14.24 -22.77
CA GLU A 70 23.03 -14.34 -24.20
C GLU A 70 22.08 -15.33 -24.90
N LEU A 71 21.85 -16.51 -24.30
CA LEU A 71 20.89 -17.46 -24.84
C LEU A 71 19.45 -16.91 -24.77
N ALA A 72 19.05 -16.30 -23.65
CA ALA A 72 17.74 -15.68 -23.51
C ALA A 72 17.50 -14.57 -24.55
N ALA A 73 18.50 -13.72 -24.78
CA ALA A 73 18.50 -12.71 -25.83
C ALA A 73 18.34 -13.35 -27.21
N ARG A 74 19.07 -14.44 -27.49
CA ARG A 74 18.99 -15.16 -28.77
C ARG A 74 17.63 -15.81 -29.01
N VAL A 75 17.00 -16.39 -27.97
CA VAL A 75 15.64 -16.93 -28.04
C VAL A 75 14.64 -15.81 -28.35
N ALA A 76 14.75 -14.67 -27.65
CA ALA A 76 13.88 -13.51 -27.88
C ALA A 76 14.08 -12.89 -29.27
N GLU A 77 15.32 -12.86 -29.77
CA GLU A 77 15.66 -12.42 -31.12
C GLU A 77 15.00 -13.30 -32.19
N VAL A 78 15.12 -14.63 -32.06
CA VAL A 78 14.49 -15.56 -33.00
C VAL A 78 12.97 -15.40 -32.97
N MET A 79 12.36 -15.24 -31.79
CA MET A 79 10.93 -14.95 -31.69
C MET A 79 10.56 -13.65 -32.43
N ARG A 80 11.34 -12.57 -32.22
CA ARG A 80 11.10 -11.29 -32.88
C ARG A 80 11.13 -11.46 -34.39
N ASP A 81 12.22 -12.00 -34.92
CA ASP A 81 12.41 -12.05 -36.35
C ASP A 81 11.36 -12.94 -37.02
N GLU A 82 11.07 -14.10 -36.45
CA GLU A 82 10.07 -15.02 -36.99
C GLU A 82 8.65 -14.47 -36.89
N ALA A 83 8.31 -13.75 -35.81
CA ALA A 83 7.01 -13.12 -35.68
C ALA A 83 6.81 -12.03 -36.74
N TYR A 84 7.82 -11.17 -36.93
CA TYR A 84 7.78 -10.12 -37.94
C TYR A 84 7.76 -10.71 -39.36
N ARG A 85 8.53 -11.76 -39.65
CA ARG A 85 8.45 -12.50 -40.93
C ARG A 85 7.03 -13.03 -41.16
N ALA A 86 6.44 -13.68 -40.17
CA ALA A 86 5.09 -14.22 -40.27
C ALA A 86 4.03 -13.12 -40.53
N SER A 87 4.15 -11.97 -39.88
CA SER A 87 3.21 -10.86 -40.08
C SER A 87 3.39 -10.17 -41.44
N VAL A 88 4.60 -10.16 -42.01
CA VAL A 88 4.83 -9.74 -43.40
C VAL A 88 4.18 -10.72 -44.37
N GLU A 89 4.34 -12.04 -44.17
CA GLU A 89 3.65 -13.04 -45.02
C GLU A 89 2.13 -12.94 -44.93
N LEU A 90 1.59 -12.69 -43.72
CA LEU A 90 0.16 -12.42 -43.54
C LEU A 90 -0.28 -11.12 -44.22
N ALA A 91 0.59 -10.12 -44.32
CA ALA A 91 0.29 -8.89 -45.06
C ALA A 91 0.20 -9.15 -46.56
N ARG A 92 1.05 -10.03 -47.12
CA ARG A 92 0.94 -10.47 -48.53
C ARG A 92 -0.37 -11.21 -48.79
N GLU A 93 -0.78 -12.08 -47.86
CA GLU A 93 -1.99 -12.88 -47.99
C GLU A 93 -3.28 -12.07 -47.78
N LYS A 94 -3.32 -11.23 -46.74
CA LYS A 94 -4.55 -10.62 -46.22
C LYS A 94 -4.55 -9.08 -46.22
N GLY A 95 -3.44 -8.45 -46.62
CA GLY A 95 -3.20 -7.01 -46.52
C GLY A 95 -2.59 -6.57 -45.18
N ALA A 96 -1.89 -5.44 -45.18
CA ALA A 96 -1.36 -4.79 -43.97
C ALA A 96 -2.47 -4.32 -43.01
N PHE A 97 -2.13 -3.96 -41.77
CA PHE A 97 -3.12 -3.31 -40.89
C PHE A 97 -3.55 -1.94 -41.46
N PRO A 98 -4.82 -1.51 -41.29
CA PRO A 98 -5.35 -0.31 -41.94
C PRO A 98 -4.59 1.00 -41.72
N LEU A 99 -4.01 1.21 -40.53
CA LEU A 99 -3.26 2.42 -40.19
C LEU A 99 -1.76 2.33 -40.53
N PHE A 100 -1.35 1.37 -41.35
CA PHE A 100 0.06 1.16 -41.65
C PHE A 100 0.58 2.22 -42.64
N GLU A 101 1.61 2.95 -42.22
CA GLU A 101 2.41 3.82 -43.08
C GLU A 101 3.88 3.39 -42.99
N ALA A 102 4.46 2.97 -44.13
CA ALA A 102 5.73 2.26 -44.14
C ALA A 102 6.89 3.07 -43.53
N GLU A 103 7.11 4.31 -43.94
CA GLU A 103 8.24 5.10 -43.44
C GLU A 103 8.07 5.54 -41.98
N PRO A 104 6.93 6.09 -41.53
CA PRO A 104 6.71 6.37 -40.11
C PRO A 104 6.83 5.11 -39.24
N TYR A 105 6.30 3.98 -39.71
CA TYR A 105 6.42 2.71 -39.01
C TYR A 105 7.88 2.28 -38.91
N LEU A 106 8.66 2.30 -39.98
CA LEU A 106 10.07 1.85 -40.01
C LEU A 106 11.05 2.84 -39.37
N ALA A 107 10.62 4.07 -39.11
CA ALA A 107 11.35 5.07 -38.34
C ALA A 107 11.06 5.01 -36.83
N SER A 108 10.06 4.21 -36.40
CA SER A 108 9.69 4.10 -34.98
C SER A 108 10.81 3.42 -34.17
N GLY A 109 10.99 3.83 -32.91
CA GLY A 109 12.16 3.46 -32.10
C GLY A 109 12.44 1.95 -31.99
N PHE A 110 11.40 1.10 -32.02
CA PHE A 110 11.60 -0.36 -32.00
C PHE A 110 11.96 -0.90 -33.39
N THR A 111 11.16 -0.58 -34.40
CA THR A 111 11.25 -1.14 -35.76
C THR A 111 12.45 -0.60 -36.55
N ALA A 112 12.97 0.57 -36.19
CA ALA A 112 14.21 1.11 -36.73
C ALA A 112 15.42 0.18 -36.47
N ARG A 113 15.35 -0.63 -35.41
CA ARG A 113 16.38 -1.61 -35.01
C ARG A 113 16.18 -3.00 -35.61
N LEU A 114 15.13 -3.23 -36.40
CA LEU A 114 14.92 -4.52 -37.06
C LEU A 114 16.02 -4.78 -38.11
N PRO A 115 16.35 -6.06 -38.36
CA PRO A 115 17.23 -6.46 -39.47
C PRO A 115 16.85 -5.79 -40.80
N ALA A 116 17.86 -5.39 -41.57
CA ALA A 116 17.66 -4.67 -42.83
C ALA A 116 16.75 -5.41 -43.81
N GLU A 117 16.88 -6.74 -43.87
CA GLU A 117 16.03 -7.64 -44.64
C GLU A 117 14.54 -7.55 -44.24
N LEU A 118 14.22 -7.50 -42.94
CA LEU A 118 12.85 -7.38 -42.45
C LEU A 118 12.30 -5.98 -42.74
N ARG A 119 13.13 -4.95 -42.55
CA ARG A 119 12.74 -3.56 -42.88
C ARG A 119 12.44 -3.42 -44.38
N ALA A 120 13.22 -4.06 -45.23
CA ALA A 120 12.98 -4.07 -46.67
C ALA A 120 11.69 -4.85 -47.03
N ALA A 121 11.46 -6.01 -46.39
CA ALA A 121 10.25 -6.80 -46.59
C ALA A 121 8.99 -6.06 -46.14
N ILE A 122 9.00 -5.44 -44.96
CA ILE A 122 7.90 -4.60 -44.43
C ILE A 122 7.63 -3.42 -45.37
N ARG A 123 8.66 -2.77 -45.91
CA ARG A 123 8.49 -1.66 -46.87
C ARG A 123 7.81 -2.12 -48.17
N ARG A 124 8.21 -3.29 -48.67
CA ARG A 124 7.70 -3.83 -49.95
C ARG A 124 6.29 -4.39 -49.83
N ASP A 125 6.04 -5.17 -48.77
CA ASP A 125 4.86 -6.04 -48.67
C ASP A 125 3.88 -5.59 -47.56
N GLY A 126 4.29 -4.64 -46.73
CA GLY A 126 3.55 -4.22 -45.53
C GLY A 126 3.72 -5.19 -44.36
N ILE A 127 2.98 -4.91 -43.28
CA ILE A 127 2.94 -5.76 -42.08
C ILE A 127 1.49 -5.88 -41.58
N ARG A 128 1.07 -7.08 -41.21
CA ARG A 128 -0.34 -7.37 -40.86
C ARG A 128 -0.72 -6.82 -39.49
N ASN A 129 0.22 -6.75 -38.56
CA ASN A 129 -0.03 -6.42 -37.16
C ASN A 129 0.87 -5.25 -36.74
N SER A 130 0.31 -4.23 -36.08
CA SER A 130 1.11 -3.08 -35.65
C SER A 130 2.09 -3.41 -34.53
N HIS A 131 1.71 -4.32 -33.63
CA HIS A 131 2.49 -4.85 -32.51
C HIS A 131 2.30 -6.36 -32.46
N LEU A 132 3.37 -7.08 -32.15
CA LEU A 132 3.44 -8.52 -32.21
C LEU A 132 3.84 -9.16 -30.89
N LEU A 133 4.66 -8.51 -30.07
CA LEU A 133 5.43 -9.18 -29.02
C LEU A 133 5.15 -8.58 -27.64
N ALA A 134 4.63 -9.40 -26.74
CA ALA A 134 4.41 -9.04 -25.34
C ALA A 134 4.55 -10.29 -24.46
N ILE A 135 5.42 -10.22 -23.46
CA ILE A 135 5.58 -11.32 -22.50
C ILE A 135 4.70 -11.02 -21.28
N ALA A 136 3.53 -11.64 -21.25
CA ALA A 136 2.56 -11.52 -20.15
C ALA A 136 2.89 -12.45 -18.97
N PRO A 137 2.28 -12.25 -17.78
CA PRO A 137 2.34 -13.24 -16.71
C PRO A 137 1.72 -14.56 -17.15
N THR A 138 2.43 -15.67 -16.93
CA THR A 138 1.98 -16.99 -17.39
C THR A 138 1.56 -17.94 -16.25
N GLY A 139 1.40 -17.46 -15.01
CA GLY A 139 1.14 -18.29 -13.83
C GLY A 139 0.11 -19.42 -14.03
N THR A 140 -1.14 -19.09 -14.35
CA THR A 140 -2.20 -20.11 -14.51
C THR A 140 -2.04 -20.94 -15.79
N ILE A 141 -1.58 -20.33 -16.88
CA ILE A 141 -1.43 -21.07 -18.16
C ILE A 141 -0.23 -22.01 -18.13
N SER A 142 0.84 -21.65 -17.41
CA SER A 142 2.02 -22.49 -17.25
C SER A 142 1.68 -23.73 -16.43
N LEU A 143 0.94 -23.54 -15.34
CA LEU A 143 0.39 -24.64 -14.55
C LEU A 143 -0.52 -25.55 -15.37
N ALA A 144 -1.46 -24.98 -16.14
CA ALA A 144 -2.48 -25.76 -16.84
C ALA A 144 -1.99 -26.43 -18.13
N PHE A 145 -1.08 -25.80 -18.87
CA PHE A 145 -0.73 -26.20 -20.24
C PHE A 145 0.78 -26.36 -20.48
N ALA A 146 1.64 -25.94 -19.55
CA ALA A 146 3.08 -26.08 -19.65
C ALA A 146 3.68 -26.84 -18.46
N ASP A 147 2.89 -27.73 -17.84
CA ASP A 147 3.34 -28.65 -16.79
C ASP A 147 4.09 -27.94 -15.63
N ASN A 148 3.60 -26.75 -15.27
CA ASN A 148 4.18 -25.90 -14.23
C ASN A 148 5.65 -25.54 -14.49
N ALA A 149 6.01 -25.30 -15.74
CA ALA A 149 7.27 -24.63 -16.07
C ALA A 149 7.31 -23.21 -15.45
N SER A 150 8.51 -22.72 -15.19
CA SER A 150 8.85 -21.34 -14.87
C SER A 150 8.08 -20.32 -15.73
N ASN A 151 7.67 -19.22 -15.09
CA ASN A 151 6.71 -18.29 -15.68
C ASN A 151 7.40 -17.26 -16.58
N GLY A 152 6.99 -17.16 -17.84
CA GLY A 152 7.50 -16.13 -18.74
C GLY A 152 9.02 -16.26 -18.92
N ILE A 153 9.72 -15.19 -18.53
CA ILE A 153 11.18 -15.15 -18.46
C ILE A 153 11.73 -15.30 -17.03
N GLU A 154 10.90 -15.64 -16.04
CA GLU A 154 11.28 -15.80 -14.64
C GLU A 154 12.09 -17.10 -14.41
N PRO A 155 12.98 -17.15 -13.41
CA PRO A 155 13.51 -18.41 -12.91
C PRO A 155 12.42 -19.17 -12.14
N PRO A 156 12.58 -20.49 -11.90
CA PRO A 156 11.68 -21.23 -11.01
C PRO A 156 11.57 -20.55 -9.65
N PHE A 157 10.35 -20.41 -9.14
CA PHE A 157 10.12 -19.77 -7.84
C PHE A 157 10.60 -20.67 -6.69
N ALA A 158 10.22 -21.95 -6.74
CA ALA A 158 10.62 -23.00 -5.83
C ALA A 158 10.46 -24.37 -6.54
N TRP A 159 11.14 -25.40 -6.06
CA TRP A 159 11.11 -26.75 -6.67
C TRP A 159 9.81 -27.50 -6.38
N SER A 160 9.29 -27.35 -5.15
CA SER A 160 7.97 -27.79 -4.71
C SER A 160 7.28 -26.66 -3.94
N TYR A 161 5.97 -26.55 -4.10
CA TYR A 161 5.14 -25.66 -3.30
C TYR A 161 3.68 -26.13 -3.27
N THR A 162 2.97 -25.77 -2.21
CA THR A 162 1.53 -26.04 -2.08
C THR A 162 0.73 -24.92 -2.73
N ARG A 163 -0.25 -25.29 -3.56
CA ARG A 163 -1.20 -24.35 -4.15
C ARG A 163 -2.60 -24.58 -3.61
N ARG A 164 -3.27 -23.49 -3.24
CA ARG A 164 -4.66 -23.47 -2.81
C ARG A 164 -5.57 -23.12 -3.99
N LYS A 165 -6.53 -23.98 -4.31
CA LYS A 165 -7.59 -23.72 -5.31
C LYS A 165 -8.93 -23.69 -4.61
N ARG A 166 -9.68 -22.62 -4.87
CA ARG A 166 -11.08 -22.56 -4.44
C ARG A 166 -11.95 -23.39 -5.39
N ALA A 167 -12.63 -24.40 -4.86
CA ALA A 167 -13.60 -25.19 -5.58
C ALA A 167 -14.89 -24.38 -5.80
N ALA A 168 -15.74 -24.88 -6.71
CA ALA A 168 -16.98 -24.20 -7.10
C ALA A 168 -18.01 -24.10 -5.95
N ASP A 169 -17.90 -24.97 -4.95
CA ASP A 169 -18.70 -24.96 -3.73
C ASP A 169 -18.14 -24.04 -2.63
N GLY A 170 -17.03 -23.34 -2.91
CA GLY A 170 -16.38 -22.42 -1.99
C GLY A 170 -15.33 -23.07 -1.08
N SER A 171 -15.20 -24.40 -1.08
CA SER A 171 -14.14 -25.12 -0.35
C SER A 171 -12.77 -24.82 -0.95
N VAL A 172 -11.70 -25.01 -0.17
CA VAL A 172 -10.31 -24.82 -0.61
C VAL A 172 -9.65 -26.19 -0.69
N GLU A 173 -9.24 -26.58 -1.89
CA GLU A 173 -8.41 -27.76 -2.12
C GLU A 173 -6.94 -27.35 -2.21
N GLU A 174 -6.09 -28.03 -1.46
CA GLU A 174 -4.65 -27.88 -1.53
C GLU A 174 -4.05 -29.01 -2.37
N TYR A 175 -3.12 -28.67 -3.25
CA TYR A 175 -2.36 -29.66 -4.00
C TYR A 175 -0.91 -29.23 -4.09
N ALA A 176 -0.03 -30.21 -3.90
CA ALA A 176 1.40 -30.05 -4.12
C ALA A 176 1.66 -29.88 -5.62
N VAL A 177 2.47 -28.89 -5.95
CA VAL A 177 2.91 -28.61 -7.31
C VAL A 177 4.43 -28.66 -7.31
N GLU A 178 4.98 -29.32 -8.32
CA GLU A 178 6.42 -29.36 -8.56
C GLU A 178 6.75 -28.58 -9.83
N ASP A 179 7.93 -27.98 -9.86
CA ASP A 179 8.50 -27.39 -11.07
C ASP A 179 8.75 -28.45 -12.16
N HIS A 180 8.51 -28.08 -13.42
CA HIS A 180 8.67 -28.97 -14.58
C HIS A 180 10.07 -29.57 -14.68
N ALA A 181 11.10 -28.71 -14.62
CA ALA A 181 12.48 -29.15 -14.79
C ALA A 181 12.91 -30.05 -13.63
N TYR A 182 12.56 -29.67 -12.41
CA TYR A 182 12.84 -30.46 -11.21
C TYR A 182 12.23 -31.86 -11.29
N ARG A 183 10.95 -31.97 -11.67
CA ARG A 183 10.25 -33.24 -11.84
C ARG A 183 10.89 -34.13 -12.91
N LEU A 184 11.28 -33.55 -14.05
CA LEU A 184 11.97 -34.27 -15.13
C LEU A 184 13.38 -34.73 -14.73
N TYR A 185 14.13 -33.90 -13.99
CA TYR A 185 15.45 -34.25 -13.50
C TYR A 185 15.40 -35.47 -12.58
N ARG A 186 14.45 -35.46 -11.61
CA ARG A 186 14.17 -36.61 -10.74
C ARG A 186 13.78 -37.85 -11.54
N ALA A 187 12.85 -37.72 -12.48
CA ALA A 187 12.38 -38.83 -13.31
C ALA A 187 13.49 -39.45 -14.18
N ARG A 188 14.53 -38.67 -14.53
CA ARG A 188 15.71 -39.14 -15.27
C ARG A 188 16.83 -39.69 -14.38
N GLY A 189 16.57 -39.86 -13.08
CA GLY A 189 17.53 -40.42 -12.11
C GLY A 189 18.51 -39.39 -11.53
N GLY A 190 18.21 -38.09 -11.64
CA GLY A 190 18.96 -37.04 -10.98
C GLY A 190 18.82 -37.06 -9.45
N ASP A 191 19.86 -36.66 -8.73
CA ASP A 191 19.86 -36.59 -7.27
C ASP A 191 19.28 -35.25 -6.80
N VAL A 192 18.02 -35.27 -6.36
CA VAL A 192 17.33 -34.07 -5.86
C VAL A 192 17.83 -33.60 -4.49
N ALA A 193 18.56 -34.43 -3.74
CA ALA A 193 19.19 -34.00 -2.49
C ALA A 193 20.47 -33.17 -2.74
N HIS A 194 21.07 -33.29 -3.93
CA HIS A 194 22.29 -32.60 -4.32
C HIS A 194 22.15 -32.00 -5.73
N LEU A 195 21.30 -30.98 -5.85
CA LEU A 195 21.11 -30.28 -7.11
C LEU A 195 22.42 -29.61 -7.57
N PRO A 196 22.75 -29.66 -8.88
CA PRO A 196 23.93 -28.99 -9.42
C PRO A 196 23.90 -27.46 -9.20
N PRO A 197 25.05 -26.75 -9.17
CA PRO A 197 25.12 -25.32 -8.81
C PRO A 197 24.36 -24.34 -9.71
N HIS A 198 23.96 -24.77 -10.91
CA HIS A 198 23.14 -23.96 -11.82
C HIS A 198 21.65 -23.98 -11.46
N TRP A 199 21.20 -24.92 -10.62
CA TRP A 199 19.83 -25.01 -10.11
C TRP A 199 19.62 -23.97 -9.04
N VAL A 200 19.11 -22.81 -9.47
CA VAL A 200 18.78 -21.69 -8.59
C VAL A 200 17.33 -21.30 -8.71
N THR A 201 16.74 -21.00 -7.57
CA THR A 201 15.39 -20.45 -7.45
C THR A 201 15.41 -18.92 -7.51
N ALA A 202 14.23 -18.32 -7.67
CA ALA A 202 14.08 -16.88 -7.77
C ALA A 202 14.63 -16.10 -6.56
N LEU A 203 14.58 -16.69 -5.35
CA LEU A 203 15.04 -16.06 -4.12
C LEU A 203 16.56 -16.14 -3.92
N GLU A 204 17.23 -17.03 -4.65
CA GLU A 204 18.69 -17.20 -4.61
C GLU A 204 19.43 -16.29 -5.61
N ILE A 205 18.68 -15.52 -6.41
CA ILE A 205 19.21 -14.62 -7.44
C ILE A 205 19.11 -13.18 -6.96
N ALA A 206 20.19 -12.41 -7.12
CA ALA A 206 20.20 -11.00 -6.74
C ALA A 206 19.21 -10.17 -7.58
N ALA A 207 18.60 -9.14 -6.96
CA ALA A 207 17.60 -8.30 -7.61
C ALA A 207 18.12 -7.64 -8.90
N LEU A 208 19.39 -7.21 -8.88
CA LEU A 208 20.05 -6.64 -10.06
C LEU A 208 20.19 -7.66 -11.20
N ASP A 209 20.44 -8.92 -10.89
CA ASP A 209 20.60 -9.97 -11.90
C ASP A 209 19.26 -10.41 -12.51
N HIS A 210 18.17 -10.36 -11.74
CA HIS A 210 16.81 -10.44 -12.30
C HIS A 210 16.54 -9.31 -13.31
N MET A 211 16.92 -8.07 -12.96
CA MET A 211 16.78 -6.91 -13.84
C MET A 211 17.65 -7.04 -15.10
N ARG A 212 18.88 -7.54 -14.97
CA ARG A 212 19.78 -7.76 -16.12
C ARG A 212 19.24 -8.80 -17.11
N MET A 213 18.56 -9.84 -16.64
CA MET A 213 17.86 -10.76 -17.56
C MET A 213 16.76 -10.03 -18.35
N LEU A 214 16.00 -9.16 -17.68
CA LEU A 214 15.00 -8.33 -18.35
C LEU A 214 15.66 -7.41 -19.40
N ALA A 215 16.80 -6.81 -19.07
CA ALA A 215 17.57 -5.97 -20.00
C ALA A 215 18.12 -6.76 -21.21
N ALA A 216 18.43 -8.05 -21.06
CA ALA A 216 18.85 -8.90 -22.17
C ALA A 216 17.70 -9.22 -23.15
N VAL A 217 16.48 -9.43 -22.64
CA VAL A 217 15.32 -9.86 -23.44
C VAL A 217 14.55 -8.68 -24.05
N GLN A 218 14.36 -7.58 -23.30
CA GLN A 218 13.53 -6.45 -23.71
C GLN A 218 13.86 -5.81 -25.08
N PRO A 219 15.14 -5.72 -25.51
CA PRO A 219 15.47 -5.15 -26.81
C PRO A 219 14.73 -5.80 -27.98
N TYR A 220 14.25 -7.04 -27.82
CA TYR A 220 13.55 -7.83 -28.83
C TYR A 220 12.02 -7.82 -28.69
N ILE A 221 11.47 -7.14 -27.68
CA ILE A 221 10.02 -7.08 -27.41
C ILE A 221 9.48 -5.70 -27.77
N ASP A 222 8.52 -5.62 -28.69
CA ASP A 222 7.97 -4.35 -29.18
C ASP A 222 7.07 -3.65 -28.16
N SER A 223 6.36 -4.43 -27.35
CA SER A 223 5.49 -3.96 -26.28
C SER A 223 6.22 -3.96 -24.94
N SER A 224 5.85 -4.79 -23.96
CA SER A 224 6.53 -4.85 -22.66
C SER A 224 6.62 -6.29 -22.14
N ILE A 225 7.36 -6.47 -21.05
CA ILE A 225 7.56 -7.75 -20.37
C ILE A 225 7.06 -7.60 -18.93
N SER A 226 6.19 -8.49 -18.49
CA SER A 226 5.72 -8.57 -17.12
C SER A 226 6.55 -9.56 -16.32
N LYS A 227 7.83 -9.23 -16.09
CA LYS A 227 8.72 -10.01 -15.22
C LYS A 227 8.74 -9.40 -13.82
N THR A 228 8.58 -10.26 -12.82
CA THR A 228 8.76 -9.90 -11.41
C THR A 228 10.23 -10.08 -11.00
N VAL A 229 10.81 -9.05 -10.35
CA VAL A 229 12.05 -9.15 -9.60
C VAL A 229 11.70 -9.58 -8.18
N ASN A 230 11.97 -10.83 -7.85
CA ASN A 230 11.80 -11.33 -6.49
C ASN A 230 12.96 -10.82 -5.62
N VAL A 231 12.63 -10.13 -4.54
CA VAL A 231 13.59 -9.50 -3.62
C VAL A 231 13.45 -10.20 -2.26
N PRO A 232 14.49 -10.86 -1.74
CA PRO A 232 14.45 -11.45 -0.40
C PRO A 232 13.97 -10.47 0.70
N ALA A 233 13.30 -11.00 1.72
CA ALA A 233 12.77 -10.18 2.81
C ALA A 233 13.87 -9.45 3.59
N ASP A 234 15.08 -10.01 3.63
CA ASP A 234 16.30 -9.49 4.25
C ASP A 234 17.24 -8.78 3.25
N TYR A 235 16.82 -8.58 2.00
CA TYR A 235 17.66 -7.95 0.97
C TYR A 235 18.08 -6.53 1.39
N PRO A 236 19.38 -6.18 1.35
CA PRO A 236 19.87 -4.87 1.79
C PRO A 236 19.27 -3.72 0.98
N TYR A 237 18.77 -2.68 1.66
CA TYR A 237 18.24 -1.49 0.98
C TYR A 237 19.30 -0.82 0.10
N ALA A 238 20.56 -0.80 0.54
CA ALA A 238 21.66 -0.20 -0.22
C ALA A 238 21.85 -0.85 -1.60
N ASP A 239 21.58 -2.15 -1.71
CA ASP A 239 21.66 -2.91 -2.97
C ASP A 239 20.38 -2.78 -3.80
N PHE A 240 19.25 -2.42 -3.16
CA PHE A 240 17.95 -2.24 -3.81
C PHE A 240 17.69 -0.82 -4.32
N GLN A 241 18.16 0.22 -3.62
CA GLN A 241 17.79 1.62 -3.86
C GLN A 241 18.06 2.08 -5.30
N ASP A 242 19.11 1.54 -5.93
CA ASP A 242 19.52 1.89 -7.28
C ASP A 242 18.87 1.01 -8.36
N LEU A 243 18.11 -0.03 -8.00
CA LEU A 243 17.55 -0.99 -8.97
C LEU A 243 16.70 -0.30 -10.04
N TYR A 244 15.85 0.65 -9.64
CA TYR A 244 15.01 1.41 -10.56
C TYR A 244 15.82 2.42 -11.40
N PHE A 245 16.90 2.97 -10.85
CA PHE A 245 17.83 3.83 -11.60
C PHE A 245 18.60 3.04 -12.65
N GLU A 246 19.09 1.85 -12.31
CA GLU A 246 19.77 0.95 -13.25
C GLU A 246 18.81 0.44 -14.33
N ALA A 247 17.56 0.13 -13.97
CA ALA A 247 16.52 -0.20 -14.94
C ALA A 247 16.24 0.95 -15.92
N TRP A 248 16.15 2.18 -15.42
CA TRP A 248 15.98 3.37 -16.26
C TRP A 248 17.18 3.60 -17.18
N LYS A 249 18.43 3.51 -16.67
CA LYS A 249 19.65 3.62 -17.46
C LYS A 249 19.75 2.55 -18.54
N ALA A 250 19.28 1.34 -18.27
CA ALA A 250 19.21 0.24 -19.23
C ALA A 250 18.07 0.40 -20.26
N GLY A 251 17.26 1.46 -20.18
CA GLY A 251 16.15 1.71 -21.10
C GLY A 251 14.97 0.76 -20.91
N LEU A 252 14.78 0.22 -19.70
CA LEU A 252 13.66 -0.65 -19.40
C LEU A 252 12.32 0.09 -19.47
N LYS A 253 11.34 -0.51 -20.15
CA LYS A 253 9.97 0.01 -20.33
C LYS A 253 9.13 -0.14 -19.06
N GLY A 254 9.51 -1.06 -18.19
CA GLY A 254 8.88 -1.30 -16.89
C GLY A 254 9.66 -2.32 -16.07
N LEU A 255 9.51 -2.26 -14.76
CA LEU A 255 10.08 -3.21 -13.80
C LEU A 255 9.09 -3.38 -12.65
N ALA A 256 8.75 -4.62 -12.30
CA ALA A 256 7.96 -4.92 -11.12
C ALA A 256 8.86 -5.61 -10.08
N THR A 257 8.89 -5.10 -8.85
CA THR A 257 9.59 -5.76 -7.74
C THR A 257 8.57 -6.34 -6.78
N TYR A 258 8.79 -7.59 -6.37
CA TYR A 258 8.02 -8.24 -5.32
C TYR A 258 8.98 -8.62 -4.20
N ARG A 259 8.76 -8.04 -3.03
CA ARG A 259 9.48 -8.38 -1.81
C ARG A 259 8.48 -9.07 -0.88
N PRO A 260 8.69 -10.36 -0.53
CA PRO A 260 7.85 -11.02 0.46
C PRO A 260 7.90 -10.20 1.74
N ASN A 261 6.73 -9.81 2.19
CA ASN A 261 6.52 -9.18 3.48
C ASN A 261 5.22 -9.75 4.05
N ALA A 262 4.95 -9.48 5.31
CA ALA A 262 3.75 -9.99 5.96
C ALA A 262 2.41 -9.48 5.35
N VAL A 263 2.44 -8.57 4.36
CA VAL A 263 1.33 -7.74 3.82
C VAL A 263 0.86 -8.11 2.41
N VAL A 264 1.75 -8.67 1.59
CA VAL A 264 1.41 -9.04 0.22
C VAL A 264 1.05 -10.54 0.16
N GLY A 265 1.26 -11.26 1.28
CA GLY A 265 1.22 -12.71 1.35
C GLY A 265 2.27 -13.37 0.46
N GLN A 266 2.51 -14.67 0.63
CA GLN A 266 3.19 -15.50 -0.36
C GLN A 266 2.13 -16.24 -1.17
N VAL A 267 2.08 -16.01 -2.49
CA VAL A 267 1.18 -16.78 -3.38
C VAL A 267 1.68 -18.23 -3.54
N LEU A 268 2.98 -18.44 -3.37
CA LEU A 268 3.68 -19.72 -3.48
C LEU A 268 4.53 -19.89 -2.21
N VAL A 269 4.30 -20.97 -1.45
CA VAL A 269 5.03 -21.28 -0.21
C VAL A 269 6.00 -22.42 -0.53
N ALA A 270 7.30 -22.18 -0.38
CA ALA A 270 8.34 -23.20 -0.62
C ALA A 270 8.54 -24.09 0.62
N ASP A 271 8.85 -25.37 0.43
CA ASP A 271 9.16 -26.30 1.52
C ASP A 271 10.60 -26.09 2.04
N GLY A 272 10.76 -25.72 3.31
CA GLY A 272 12.05 -25.52 4.01
C GLY A 272 11.84 -25.44 5.53
N PRO A 273 12.87 -25.67 6.37
CA PRO A 273 12.69 -25.93 7.80
C PRO A 273 12.02 -24.74 8.51
N GLU A 274 10.88 -25.03 9.10
CA GLU A 274 10.02 -24.08 9.79
C GLU A 274 10.77 -23.34 10.91
N PRO A 275 10.69 -21.99 10.96
CA PRO A 275 10.61 -21.35 12.27
C PRO A 275 9.27 -21.80 12.88
N GLU A 276 9.29 -22.38 14.08
CA GLU A 276 8.09 -22.84 14.80
C GLU A 276 6.92 -21.88 14.58
N ALA A 277 6.02 -22.29 13.70
CA ALA A 277 4.83 -21.55 13.35
C ALA A 277 3.84 -21.77 14.48
N ALA A 278 3.51 -20.69 15.19
CA ALA A 278 2.29 -20.66 15.96
C ALA A 278 1.13 -20.82 14.96
N ASP A 279 0.37 -21.90 15.10
CA ASP A 279 -0.80 -22.26 14.29
C ASP A 279 -1.59 -21.03 13.83
N SER A 280 -1.55 -20.76 12.53
CA SER A 280 -2.43 -19.80 11.86
C SER A 280 -3.50 -20.56 11.09
N ASP A 281 -4.46 -21.11 11.81
CA ASP A 281 -5.77 -21.43 11.24
C ASP A 281 -6.53 -20.09 11.11
N ASP A 282 -6.75 -19.64 9.87
CA ASP A 282 -7.56 -18.45 9.62
C ASP A 282 -9.07 -18.73 9.73
N PHE A 283 -9.50 -19.95 10.04
CA PHE A 283 -10.86 -20.24 10.50
C PHE A 283 -10.91 -21.47 11.43
N ALA A 284 -10.89 -21.23 12.74
CA ALA A 284 -11.67 -22.08 13.61
C ALA A 284 -13.14 -21.66 13.46
N ASP A 285 -14.02 -22.59 13.08
CA ASP A 285 -15.49 -22.42 12.99
C ASP A 285 -16.16 -22.19 14.37
N THR A 286 -15.36 -21.71 15.34
CA THR A 286 -15.70 -21.48 16.73
C THR A 286 -15.27 -20.10 17.24
N ASP A 287 -14.70 -19.20 16.42
CA ASP A 287 -14.29 -17.86 16.91
C ASP A 287 -15.49 -16.89 16.99
N PRO A 288 -15.97 -16.53 18.21
CA PRO A 288 -17.06 -15.58 18.39
C PRO A 288 -16.66 -14.13 18.14
N ASP A 289 -15.38 -13.83 17.88
CA ASP A 289 -14.80 -12.48 17.91
C ASP A 289 -14.27 -12.00 16.54
N ARG A 290 -15.05 -12.22 15.45
CA ARG A 290 -14.74 -11.85 14.05
C ARG A 290 -14.34 -10.37 13.87
N ARG A 291 -13.05 -10.10 13.62
CA ARG A 291 -12.51 -8.74 13.42
C ARG A 291 -11.57 -8.68 12.23
N LEU A 292 -11.53 -7.52 11.56
CA LEU A 292 -10.58 -7.25 10.48
C LEU A 292 -9.15 -7.34 11.02
N ARG A 293 -8.28 -8.16 10.41
CA ARG A 293 -6.84 -8.21 10.74
C ARG A 293 -6.06 -7.33 9.76
N LEU A 294 -5.17 -6.48 10.27
CA LEU A 294 -4.19 -5.76 9.46
C LEU A 294 -2.91 -6.59 9.38
N GLU A 295 -2.28 -6.58 8.20
CA GLU A 295 -1.15 -7.44 7.89
C GLU A 295 0.22 -6.76 8.14
N SER A 296 0.27 -5.42 8.28
CA SER A 296 1.47 -4.68 8.73
C SER A 296 1.16 -3.41 9.49
N LEU A 297 2.16 -2.94 10.24
CA LEU A 297 2.19 -1.64 10.89
C LEU A 297 3.15 -0.70 10.15
N PRO A 298 2.80 0.58 9.94
CA PRO A 298 3.75 1.60 9.52
C PRO A 298 4.74 1.93 10.66
N GLU A 299 5.93 2.42 10.31
CA GLU A 299 6.89 2.89 11.32
C GLU A 299 6.43 4.22 11.94
N PRO A 300 6.59 4.41 13.26
CA PRO A 300 6.27 5.67 13.90
C PRO A 300 7.24 6.78 13.45
N ALA A 301 6.71 7.94 13.10
CA ALA A 301 7.51 9.11 12.77
C ALA A 301 7.94 9.89 14.03
N LEU A 302 9.10 10.55 13.97
CA LEU A 302 9.58 11.45 15.02
C LEU A 302 8.72 12.73 15.10
N ALA A 303 8.26 13.07 16.29
CA ALA A 303 7.56 14.29 16.73
C ALA A 303 6.97 15.19 15.61
N SER A 304 5.69 14.99 15.28
CA SER A 304 5.02 15.67 14.16
C SER A 304 4.46 17.07 14.48
N LEU A 305 4.16 17.37 15.75
CA LEU A 305 3.58 18.66 16.11
C LEU A 305 4.62 19.79 16.04
N ARG A 306 4.27 20.86 15.30
CA ARG A 306 5.00 22.13 15.34
C ARG A 306 4.85 22.81 16.69
N TRP A 307 3.62 22.84 17.20
CA TRP A 307 3.28 23.42 18.50
C TRP A 307 2.49 22.43 19.34
N ARG A 308 3.11 21.92 20.41
CA ARG A 308 2.48 20.99 21.36
C ARG A 308 1.30 21.63 22.10
N LYS A 309 1.46 22.90 22.49
CA LYS A 309 0.42 23.71 23.14
C LYS A 309 -0.02 24.82 22.19
N ARG A 310 -1.26 25.31 22.36
CA ARG A 310 -1.77 26.48 21.62
C ARG A 310 -0.78 27.65 21.78
N PRO A 311 -0.19 28.18 20.70
CA PRO A 311 0.61 29.41 20.74
C PRO A 311 -0.16 30.57 21.39
N ARG A 312 0.53 31.38 22.18
CA ARG A 312 -0.02 32.57 22.85
C ARG A 312 0.87 33.79 22.57
N PRO A 313 0.84 34.35 21.35
CA PRO A 313 1.58 35.58 21.04
C PRO A 313 1.13 36.73 21.93
N ALA A 314 2.07 37.52 22.44
CA ALA A 314 1.80 38.62 23.38
C ALA A 314 0.92 39.72 22.78
N GLY A 315 1.00 39.96 21.46
CA GLY A 315 0.18 40.93 20.74
C GLY A 315 -1.22 40.44 20.36
N GLY A 316 -1.65 39.26 20.82
CA GLY A 316 -2.81 38.56 20.28
C GLY A 316 -2.49 37.83 18.98
N ASN A 317 -3.43 37.02 18.48
CA ASN A 317 -3.23 36.24 17.26
C ASN A 317 -4.04 36.81 16.08
N PRO A 318 -3.38 37.10 14.94
CA PRO A 318 -4.08 37.40 13.69
C PRO A 318 -5.03 36.27 13.30
N ALA A 319 -6.25 36.63 12.90
CA ALA A 319 -7.26 35.68 12.46
C ALA A 319 -8.06 36.25 11.30
N TRP A 320 -8.28 35.42 10.29
CA TRP A 320 -9.26 35.70 9.25
C TRP A 320 -10.63 35.25 9.71
N THR A 321 -11.61 36.14 9.62
CA THR A 321 -12.99 35.91 10.01
C THR A 321 -13.89 35.86 8.78
N TYR A 322 -14.80 34.89 8.76
CA TYR A 322 -15.82 34.73 7.73
C TYR A 322 -17.18 34.51 8.36
N MET A 323 -18.20 35.28 7.95
CA MET A 323 -19.57 35.06 8.39
C MET A 323 -20.22 33.97 7.54
N VAL A 324 -20.65 32.90 8.19
CA VAL A 324 -21.38 31.81 7.55
C VAL A 324 -22.85 31.98 7.88
N ASP A 325 -23.64 32.31 6.86
CA ASP A 325 -25.11 32.36 6.94
C ASP A 325 -25.67 31.02 6.44
N HIS A 326 -26.13 30.20 7.38
CA HIS A 326 -26.72 28.90 7.11
C HIS A 326 -28.21 28.93 7.48
N PRO A 327 -29.11 28.19 6.78
CA PRO A 327 -30.54 28.18 7.13
C PRO A 327 -30.87 27.77 8.58
N GLN A 328 -29.96 27.05 9.25
CA GLN A 328 -30.11 26.63 10.65
C GLN A 328 -29.50 27.62 11.66
N GLY A 329 -28.84 28.69 11.21
CA GLY A 329 -28.24 29.70 12.08
C GLY A 329 -27.00 30.36 11.47
N SER A 330 -26.72 31.60 11.89
CA SER A 330 -25.53 32.34 11.46
C SER A 330 -24.42 32.33 12.51
N PHE A 331 -23.18 32.15 12.07
CA PHE A 331 -22.01 32.16 12.95
C PHE A 331 -20.76 32.65 12.23
N ALA A 332 -19.78 33.10 13.01
CA ALA A 332 -18.48 33.50 12.53
C ALA A 332 -17.48 32.33 12.59
N LEU A 333 -16.82 32.05 11.47
CA LEU A 333 -15.66 31.17 11.36
C LEU A 333 -14.38 32.00 11.49
N PHE A 334 -13.46 31.55 12.32
CA PHE A 334 -12.14 32.16 12.49
C PHE A 334 -11.04 31.15 12.15
N VAL A 335 -10.06 31.58 11.36
CA VAL A 335 -8.83 30.81 11.11
C VAL A 335 -7.65 31.67 11.55
N GLY A 336 -7.02 31.26 12.64
CA GLY A 336 -5.88 31.94 13.25
C GLY A 336 -4.55 31.49 12.66
N HIS A 337 -3.63 32.44 12.48
CA HIS A 337 -2.27 32.17 12.00
C HIS A 337 -1.21 32.88 12.87
N ILE A 338 0.02 32.38 12.82
CA ILE A 338 1.21 33.04 13.38
C ILE A 338 1.99 33.67 12.24
N GLU A 339 2.48 34.89 12.48
CA GLU A 339 3.33 35.64 11.57
C GLU A 339 4.75 35.64 12.15
N ASN A 340 5.65 34.81 11.60
CA ASN A 340 7.04 34.75 12.05
C ASN A 340 7.97 34.37 10.89
N GLY A 341 8.18 35.30 9.96
CA GLY A 341 8.89 35.10 8.68
C GLY A 341 8.01 34.48 7.60
N GLU A 342 7.24 33.46 7.95
CA GLU A 342 6.17 32.87 7.14
C GLU A 342 4.84 32.86 7.91
N ASN A 343 3.74 32.83 7.15
CA ASN A 343 2.40 32.76 7.71
C ASN A 343 1.97 31.32 7.93
N HIS A 344 1.57 30.98 9.15
CA HIS A 344 1.27 29.59 9.48
C HIS A 344 -0.06 29.46 10.21
N PRO A 345 -1.05 28.79 9.62
CA PRO A 345 -2.29 28.52 10.32
C PRO A 345 -2.02 27.60 11.51
N PHE A 346 -2.68 27.86 12.64
CA PHE A 346 -2.48 27.07 13.87
C PHE A 346 -3.77 26.77 14.63
N GLU A 347 -4.88 27.41 14.29
CA GLU A 347 -6.16 27.11 14.90
C GLU A 347 -7.33 27.54 14.03
N VAL A 348 -8.46 26.89 14.27
CA VAL A 348 -9.76 27.23 13.71
C VAL A 348 -10.79 27.13 14.83
N TRP A 349 -11.66 28.12 14.93
CA TRP A 349 -12.80 28.07 15.84
C TRP A 349 -14.00 28.75 15.20
N VAL A 350 -15.15 28.46 15.78
CA VAL A 350 -16.42 29.09 15.42
C VAL A 350 -16.96 29.82 16.63
N ASN A 351 -17.67 30.91 16.40
CA ASN A 351 -18.34 31.67 17.44
C ASN A 351 -19.65 32.24 16.90
N GLY A 352 -20.71 32.21 17.68
CA GLY A 352 -22.02 32.73 17.30
C GLY A 352 -23.10 32.23 18.24
N ALA A 353 -24.13 33.03 18.48
CA ALA A 353 -25.26 32.63 19.31
C ALA A 353 -26.03 31.43 18.73
N GLU A 354 -26.03 31.31 17.40
CA GLU A 354 -26.72 30.27 16.64
C GLU A 354 -25.74 29.22 16.07
N GLN A 355 -24.55 29.10 16.67
CA GLN A 355 -23.56 28.13 16.22
C GLN A 355 -24.15 26.71 16.33
N PRO A 356 -24.14 25.92 15.24
CA PRO A 356 -24.64 24.55 15.28
C PRO A 356 -23.82 23.65 16.22
N ARG A 357 -24.54 22.76 16.93
CA ARG A 357 -23.95 21.81 17.89
C ARG A 357 -22.93 20.89 17.20
N GLY A 358 -21.85 20.59 17.91
CA GLY A 358 -20.72 19.81 17.40
C GLY A 358 -19.76 20.48 16.42
N LEU A 359 -20.13 21.59 15.74
CA LEU A 359 -19.21 22.28 14.83
C LEU A 359 -17.96 22.80 15.54
N GLY A 360 -18.13 23.32 16.77
CA GLY A 360 -17.02 23.78 17.60
C GLY A 360 -16.07 22.67 18.02
N ALA A 361 -16.58 21.45 18.23
CA ALA A 361 -15.76 20.29 18.55
C ALA A 361 -14.93 19.84 17.33
N LEU A 362 -15.54 19.84 16.14
CA LEU A 362 -14.84 19.59 14.88
C LEU A 362 -13.72 20.62 14.66
N ALA A 363 -14.02 21.90 14.87
CA ALA A 363 -13.03 22.98 14.77
C ALA A 363 -11.90 22.83 15.80
N LYS A 364 -12.23 22.45 17.05
CA LYS A 364 -11.23 22.17 18.09
C LYS A 364 -10.31 21.00 17.72
N SER A 365 -10.87 19.92 17.18
CA SER A 365 -10.08 18.78 16.68
C SER A 365 -9.17 19.18 15.51
N LEU A 366 -9.68 19.95 14.54
CA LEU A 366 -8.90 20.45 13.39
C LEU A 366 -7.82 21.45 13.78
N SER A 367 -8.00 22.20 14.86
CA SER A 367 -6.96 23.08 15.39
C SER A 367 -5.68 22.35 15.73
N MET A 368 -5.76 21.09 16.20
CA MET A 368 -4.57 20.27 16.41
C MET A 368 -3.91 19.87 15.09
N ASP A 369 -4.69 19.60 14.04
CA ASP A 369 -4.16 19.28 12.70
C ASP A 369 -3.44 20.51 12.10
N LEU A 370 -3.97 21.72 12.31
CA LEU A 370 -3.33 22.98 11.87
C LEU A 370 -1.97 23.21 12.56
N ARG A 371 -1.78 22.72 13.79
CA ARG A 371 -0.51 22.78 14.55
C ARG A 371 0.49 21.70 14.19
N SER A 372 0.12 20.73 13.35
CA SER A 372 1.06 19.74 12.84
C SER A 372 2.01 20.38 11.80
N ASN A 373 3.23 19.84 11.69
CA ASN A 373 4.11 20.16 10.58
C ASN A 373 3.70 19.44 9.28
N ASP A 374 2.76 18.50 9.38
CA ASP A 374 2.30 17.69 8.26
C ASP A 374 1.18 18.39 7.47
N ARG A 375 1.58 19.13 6.44
CA ARG A 375 0.64 19.84 5.55
C ARG A 375 -0.11 18.89 4.61
N GLY A 376 0.48 17.73 4.30
CA GLY A 376 -0.18 16.67 3.55
C GLY A 376 -1.37 16.10 4.33
N TRP A 377 -1.17 15.83 5.63
CA TRP A 377 -2.20 15.37 6.56
C TRP A 377 -3.38 16.33 6.65
N LEU A 378 -3.09 17.61 6.90
CA LEU A 378 -4.12 18.65 6.98
C LEU A 378 -4.93 18.72 5.68
N LYS A 379 -4.24 18.71 4.52
CA LYS A 379 -4.88 18.75 3.20
C LYS A 379 -5.75 17.51 2.96
N ALA A 380 -5.26 16.32 3.29
CA ALA A 380 -6.01 15.07 3.15
C ALA A 380 -7.28 15.06 4.01
N LYS A 381 -7.18 15.53 5.26
CA LYS A 381 -8.32 15.60 6.18
C LYS A 381 -9.37 16.61 5.72
N LEU A 382 -8.95 17.83 5.33
CA LEU A 382 -9.87 18.83 4.78
C LEU A 382 -10.56 18.32 3.51
N ALA A 383 -9.82 17.68 2.59
CA ALA A 383 -10.40 17.08 1.39
C ALA A 383 -11.43 15.98 1.69
N SER A 384 -11.26 15.24 2.80
CA SER A 384 -12.23 14.26 3.29
C SER A 384 -13.52 14.92 3.78
N LEU A 385 -13.40 16.01 4.54
CA LEU A 385 -14.53 16.78 5.09
C LEU A 385 -15.28 17.59 4.03
N MET A 386 -14.60 18.12 3.02
CA MET A 386 -15.21 18.81 1.88
C MET A 386 -16.18 17.92 1.06
N ARG A 387 -16.11 16.60 1.25
CA ARG A 387 -17.00 15.59 0.63
C ARG A 387 -18.04 15.05 1.61
N ALA A 388 -18.14 15.58 2.83
CA ALA A 388 -19.15 15.18 3.78
C ALA A 388 -20.55 15.51 3.23
N GLN A 389 -21.41 14.50 3.22
CA GLN A 389 -22.82 14.66 2.87
C GLN A 389 -23.60 14.98 4.14
N GLY A 390 -24.68 15.74 4.00
CA GLY A 390 -25.61 16.07 5.07
C GLY A 390 -26.99 16.34 4.46
N ASP A 391 -27.98 16.49 5.33
CA ASP A 391 -29.34 16.92 5.00
C ASP A 391 -29.49 18.46 4.97
N ASP A 392 -28.36 19.17 5.05
CA ASP A 392 -28.22 20.61 5.23
C ASP A 392 -27.45 21.28 4.08
N ALA A 393 -27.60 20.75 2.86
CA ALA A 393 -26.97 21.34 1.68
C ALA A 393 -27.49 22.79 1.44
N PHE A 394 -26.57 23.74 1.26
CA PHE A 394 -26.87 25.16 1.12
C PHE A 394 -25.96 25.83 0.09
N ASP A 395 -26.32 27.02 -0.35
CA ASP A 395 -25.47 27.84 -1.20
C ASP A 395 -24.61 28.72 -0.31
N LEU A 396 -23.30 28.48 -0.33
CA LEU A 396 -22.34 29.22 0.45
C LEU A 396 -21.79 30.34 -0.44
N PRO A 397 -22.00 31.64 -0.11
CA PRO A 397 -21.23 32.71 -0.73
C PRO A 397 -19.75 32.38 -0.52
N PHE A 398 -18.97 32.22 -1.59
CA PHE A 398 -17.60 31.74 -1.48
C PHE A 398 -16.60 32.88 -1.77
N PRO A 399 -15.58 33.08 -0.91
CA PRO A 399 -14.59 34.11 -1.16
C PRO A 399 -13.70 33.79 -2.38
N PRO A 400 -13.08 34.82 -3.02
CA PRO A 400 -13.09 36.23 -2.61
C PRO A 400 -14.31 37.03 -3.10
N ASP A 401 -14.95 36.59 -4.19
CA ASP A 401 -15.95 37.40 -4.90
C ASP A 401 -17.35 37.30 -4.29
N GLY A 402 -17.59 36.29 -3.45
CA GLY A 402 -18.89 36.05 -2.82
C GLY A 402 -19.87 35.27 -3.70
N ASP A 403 -19.40 34.75 -4.84
CA ASP A 403 -20.23 33.95 -5.73
C ASP A 403 -20.77 32.71 -4.99
N PRO A 404 -22.08 32.41 -5.10
CA PRO A 404 -22.69 31.29 -4.40
C PRO A 404 -22.17 29.97 -4.94
N VAL A 405 -21.57 29.15 -4.07
CA VAL A 405 -21.14 27.79 -4.36
C VAL A 405 -22.04 26.82 -3.60
N ARG A 406 -22.75 25.96 -4.34
CA ARG A 406 -23.54 24.87 -3.74
C ARG A 406 -22.61 23.89 -3.02
N VAL A 407 -22.83 23.71 -1.71
CA VAL A 407 -22.10 22.73 -0.90
C VAL A 407 -23.03 21.65 -0.38
N PRO A 408 -22.55 20.39 -0.24
CA PRO A 408 -23.40 19.26 0.12
C PRO A 408 -23.78 19.20 1.62
N SER A 409 -23.14 20.02 2.47
CA SER A 409 -23.44 20.13 3.90
C SER A 409 -22.74 21.34 4.52
N LEU A 410 -23.13 21.73 5.74
CA LEU A 410 -22.41 22.73 6.52
C LEU A 410 -20.98 22.30 6.85
N ILE A 411 -20.74 21.01 7.12
CA ILE A 411 -19.41 20.44 7.33
C ILE A 411 -18.53 20.67 6.09
N ALA A 412 -19.07 20.40 4.90
CA ALA A 412 -18.35 20.57 3.65
C ALA A 412 -18.06 22.05 3.37
N GLY A 413 -19.03 22.95 3.61
CA GLY A 413 -18.84 24.40 3.51
C GLY A 413 -17.75 24.92 4.45
N PHE A 414 -17.83 24.55 5.73
CA PHE A 414 -16.82 24.86 6.75
C PHE A 414 -15.42 24.39 6.31
N ALA A 415 -15.28 23.13 5.87
CA ALA A 415 -13.99 22.60 5.44
C ALA A 415 -13.43 23.31 4.20
N ARG A 416 -14.28 23.72 3.25
CA ARG A 416 -13.89 24.50 2.07
C ARG A 416 -13.35 25.88 2.45
N LEU A 417 -13.99 26.58 3.40
CA LEU A 417 -13.53 27.89 3.88
C LEU A 417 -12.20 27.77 4.62
N VAL A 418 -12.03 26.77 5.48
CA VAL A 418 -10.76 26.51 6.17
C VAL A 418 -9.66 26.17 5.17
N HIS A 419 -9.95 25.33 4.18
CA HIS A 419 -9.00 25.00 3.11
C HIS A 419 -8.62 26.25 2.31
N TYR A 420 -9.59 27.07 1.90
CA TYR A 420 -9.35 28.32 1.19
C TYR A 420 -8.39 29.22 1.97
N ARG A 421 -8.66 29.45 3.25
CA ARG A 421 -7.79 30.31 4.06
C ARG A 421 -6.41 29.70 4.28
N CYS A 422 -6.29 28.39 4.46
CA CYS A 422 -4.98 27.74 4.54
C CYS A 422 -4.19 27.89 3.24
N ALA A 423 -4.85 27.77 2.09
CA ALA A 423 -4.22 27.98 0.78
C ALA A 423 -3.75 29.43 0.59
N GLN A 424 -4.53 30.43 1.03
CA GLN A 424 -4.11 31.84 1.02
C GLN A 424 -2.88 32.11 1.89
N LEU A 425 -2.65 31.29 2.93
CA LEU A 425 -1.49 31.36 3.80
C LEU A 425 -0.31 30.52 3.27
N SER A 426 -0.36 30.07 2.01
CA SER A 426 0.64 29.20 1.38
C SER A 426 0.90 27.88 2.13
N ALA A 427 -0.06 27.42 2.95
CA ALA A 427 0.12 26.23 3.78
C ALA A 427 0.25 24.93 2.96
N PHE A 428 -0.06 24.95 1.66
CA PHE A 428 -0.07 23.78 0.78
C PHE A 428 0.92 23.87 -0.40
N ASP A 429 1.72 24.93 -0.48
CA ASP A 429 2.59 25.21 -1.63
C ASP A 429 3.89 24.38 -1.59
N HIS A 430 4.32 23.96 -0.40
CA HIS A 430 5.52 23.15 -0.20
C HIS A 430 5.14 21.79 0.40
N PRO A 431 5.30 20.68 -0.35
CA PRO A 431 5.14 19.33 0.21
C PRO A 431 6.35 19.03 1.10
N GLY A 432 6.28 19.46 2.36
CA GLY A 432 7.20 19.04 3.42
C GLY A 432 6.99 17.57 3.80
N PRO A 433 7.75 17.06 4.79
CA PRO A 433 7.57 15.69 5.28
C PRO A 433 6.14 15.47 5.79
N THR A 434 5.63 14.25 5.63
CA THR A 434 4.25 13.87 5.98
C THR A 434 4.15 12.82 7.08
N PRO A 435 4.76 13.05 8.26
CA PRO A 435 4.93 12.04 9.32
C PRO A 435 3.62 11.48 9.89
N VAL A 436 2.51 12.23 9.86
CA VAL A 436 1.20 11.73 10.31
C VAL A 436 0.55 10.88 9.24
N LEU A 437 0.67 11.26 7.96
CA LEU A 437 0.20 10.43 6.85
C LEU A 437 0.99 9.13 6.73
N ASP A 438 2.31 9.19 6.89
CA ASP A 438 3.20 8.03 6.81
C ASP A 438 2.91 7.04 7.95
N ALA A 439 2.42 7.55 9.09
CA ALA A 439 1.98 6.78 10.25
C ALA A 439 0.54 6.21 10.12
N LEU A 440 -0.13 6.33 8.98
CA LEU A 440 -1.47 5.75 8.80
C LEU A 440 -1.42 4.22 8.65
N MET A 441 -2.10 3.50 9.53
CA MET A 441 -2.38 2.07 9.42
C MET A 441 -3.10 1.73 8.10
N SER A 442 -3.96 2.64 7.63
CA SER A 442 -4.62 2.51 6.33
C SER A 442 -5.03 3.88 5.76
N PRO A 443 -4.64 4.21 4.51
CA PRO A 443 -5.01 5.49 3.87
C PRO A 443 -6.52 5.69 3.70
N LYS A 444 -7.27 4.61 3.43
CA LYS A 444 -8.73 4.60 3.34
C LYS A 444 -9.31 3.82 4.52
N GLU A 445 -10.56 4.11 4.91
CA GLU A 445 -11.21 3.30 5.94
C GLU A 445 -11.33 1.86 5.42
N PRO A 446 -10.75 0.86 6.11
CA PRO A 446 -10.94 -0.55 5.78
C PRO A 446 -12.43 -0.88 5.66
N LYS A 447 -12.81 -1.60 4.60
CA LYS A 447 -14.19 -2.02 4.36
C LYS A 447 -14.32 -3.51 4.63
N THR A 448 -15.39 -3.87 5.34
CA THR A 448 -15.72 -5.26 5.64
C THR A 448 -16.33 -5.94 4.43
N GLY A 449 -16.07 -7.24 4.28
CA GLY A 449 -16.81 -8.10 3.34
C GLY A 449 -18.24 -8.39 3.83
N THR A 450 -18.89 -9.36 3.19
CA THR A 450 -20.26 -9.79 3.52
C THR A 450 -20.41 -10.35 4.93
N ASP A 451 -19.31 -10.82 5.53
CA ASP A 451 -19.29 -11.38 6.88
C ASP A 451 -19.27 -10.31 7.99
N GLY A 452 -19.12 -9.03 7.63
CA GLY A 452 -19.09 -7.91 8.58
C GLY A 452 -17.80 -7.83 9.42
N THR A 453 -17.86 -7.03 10.49
CA THR A 453 -16.83 -6.96 11.55
C THR A 453 -17.53 -6.67 12.86
N LEU A 454 -16.97 -7.14 13.97
CA LEU A 454 -17.44 -6.71 15.27
C LEU A 454 -17.04 -5.27 15.55
N SER A 455 -17.96 -4.56 16.20
CA SER A 455 -17.77 -3.22 16.75
C SER A 455 -18.07 -3.23 18.24
N TRP A 456 -17.31 -2.48 19.02
CA TRP A 456 -17.74 -2.13 20.36
C TRP A 456 -18.83 -1.07 20.28
N THR A 457 -19.98 -1.32 20.92
CA THR A 457 -21.15 -0.46 20.83
C THR A 457 -21.64 -0.02 22.19
N VAL A 458 -22.08 1.23 22.30
CA VAL A 458 -22.63 1.80 23.53
C VAL A 458 -23.82 2.69 23.21
N ASP A 459 -24.90 2.53 23.98
CA ASP A 459 -26.06 3.41 23.92
C ASP A 459 -25.76 4.73 24.65
N VAL A 460 -26.06 5.84 23.99
CA VAL A 460 -25.85 7.20 24.50
C VAL A 460 -27.17 7.95 24.48
N ILE A 461 -27.61 8.33 25.67
CA ILE A 461 -28.84 9.11 25.86
C ILE A 461 -28.47 10.39 26.62
N ASN A 462 -28.69 11.54 25.98
CA ASN A 462 -28.62 12.84 26.61
C ASN A 462 -30.02 13.49 26.61
N PRO A 463 -30.75 13.44 27.75
CA PRO A 463 -32.11 13.97 27.82
C PRO A 463 -32.16 15.49 27.75
N ALA A 464 -31.07 16.21 28.04
CA ALA A 464 -31.04 17.68 27.98
C ALA A 464 -31.13 18.19 26.54
N THR A 465 -30.57 17.43 25.60
CA THR A 465 -30.47 17.78 24.18
C THR A 465 -31.35 16.91 23.29
N GLY A 466 -31.91 15.82 23.83
CA GLY A 466 -32.70 14.85 23.07
C GLY A 466 -31.84 13.90 22.22
N ASP A 467 -30.54 13.81 22.49
CA ASP A 467 -29.69 12.88 21.74
C ASP A 467 -29.97 11.44 22.25
N ASP A 468 -30.29 10.53 21.35
CA ASP A 468 -30.57 9.11 21.62
C ASP A 468 -30.03 8.27 20.47
N PHE A 469 -28.83 7.73 20.64
CA PHE A 469 -28.12 7.03 19.57
C PHE A 469 -27.15 5.99 20.10
N VAL A 470 -26.76 5.08 19.21
CA VAL A 470 -25.75 4.06 19.45
C VAL A 470 -24.42 4.53 18.87
N LEU A 471 -23.40 4.54 19.71
CA LEU A 471 -22.00 4.72 19.34
C LEU A 471 -21.43 3.39 18.84
N PHE A 472 -20.80 3.35 17.67
CA PHE A 472 -20.09 2.20 17.13
C PHE A 472 -18.60 2.51 16.95
N LEU A 473 -17.74 1.72 17.58
CA LEU A 473 -16.30 1.69 17.31
C LEU A 473 -15.94 0.39 16.61
N LYS A 474 -15.63 0.49 15.32
CA LYS A 474 -15.10 -0.65 14.57
C LYS A 474 -13.66 -0.90 15.00
N GLU A 475 -13.37 -2.14 15.31
CA GLU A 475 -12.05 -2.57 15.79
C GLU A 475 -11.42 -3.52 14.78
N LEU A 476 -10.12 -3.34 14.58
CA LEU A 476 -9.27 -4.24 13.83
C LEU A 476 -8.24 -4.87 14.78
N GLN A 477 -7.62 -5.94 14.35
CA GLN A 477 -6.51 -6.59 15.04
C GLN A 477 -5.23 -6.37 14.25
N LEU A 478 -4.19 -5.93 14.92
CA LEU A 478 -2.85 -5.75 14.36
C LEU A 478 -2.10 -7.10 14.30
N PRO A 479 -0.99 -7.21 13.52
CA PRO A 479 -0.21 -8.46 13.43
C PRO A 479 0.34 -8.95 14.77
N ASN A 480 0.60 -8.03 15.70
CA ASN A 480 1.03 -8.35 17.07
C ASN A 480 -0.13 -8.82 17.98
N GLY A 481 -1.31 -9.09 17.42
CA GLY A 481 -2.52 -9.51 18.13
C GLY A 481 -3.29 -8.37 18.82
N GLN A 482 -2.73 -7.15 18.85
CA GLN A 482 -3.32 -6.00 19.54
C GLN A 482 -4.57 -5.50 18.82
N ARG A 483 -5.66 -5.28 19.56
CA ARG A 483 -6.92 -4.76 19.02
C ARG A 483 -6.89 -3.23 19.00
N ARG A 484 -7.32 -2.60 17.91
CA ARG A 484 -7.31 -1.15 17.71
C ARG A 484 -8.63 -0.65 17.13
N PRO A 485 -9.27 0.36 17.72
CA PRO A 485 -10.34 1.09 17.07
C PRO A 485 -9.79 1.82 15.85
N TYR A 486 -10.49 1.76 14.71
CA TYR A 486 -10.06 2.42 13.47
C TYR A 486 -11.14 3.28 12.81
N SER A 487 -12.38 3.16 13.26
CA SER A 487 -13.50 3.96 12.75
C SER A 487 -14.60 4.11 13.79
N LEU A 488 -15.22 5.28 13.76
CA LEU A 488 -16.29 5.75 14.63
C LEU A 488 -17.55 6.07 13.81
N TRP A 489 -18.69 5.54 14.23
CA TRP A 489 -20.01 5.76 13.60
C TRP A 489 -21.09 5.96 14.67
N LEU A 490 -22.14 6.70 14.32
CA LEU A 490 -23.32 6.92 15.18
C LEU A 490 -24.60 6.50 14.43
N SER A 491 -25.57 5.92 15.13
CA SER A 491 -26.89 5.60 14.58
C SER A 491 -27.99 5.93 15.59
N GLY A 492 -29.00 6.70 15.18
CA GLY A 492 -30.08 7.18 16.05
C GLY A 492 -30.36 8.67 15.83
N GLU A 493 -30.86 9.32 16.86
CA GLU A 493 -31.20 10.74 16.91
C GLU A 493 -30.04 11.55 17.49
N TYR A 494 -29.40 12.35 16.65
CA TYR A 494 -28.28 13.24 17.01
C TYR A 494 -28.10 14.33 15.95
N PRO A 495 -27.40 15.44 16.25
CA PRO A 495 -27.08 16.44 15.25
C PRO A 495 -26.20 15.86 14.14
N ARG A 496 -26.64 15.89 12.87
CA ARG A 496 -25.88 15.35 11.71
C ARG A 496 -24.48 15.94 11.55
N LEU A 497 -24.23 17.12 12.11
CA LEU A 497 -22.89 17.71 12.24
C LEU A 497 -21.87 16.81 12.96
N PHE A 498 -22.34 15.91 13.83
CA PHE A 498 -21.49 14.93 14.51
C PHE A 498 -20.85 13.96 13.52
N ASP A 499 -21.44 13.73 12.34
CA ASP A 499 -20.85 12.90 11.28
C ASP A 499 -19.52 13.48 10.78
N GLY A 500 -19.39 14.80 10.75
CA GLY A 500 -18.14 15.49 10.43
C GLY A 500 -17.06 15.22 11.47
N LEU A 501 -17.42 15.24 12.76
CA LEU A 501 -16.53 14.88 13.85
C LEU A 501 -16.16 13.40 13.80
N CYS A 502 -17.11 12.51 13.57
CA CYS A 502 -16.90 11.07 13.42
C CYS A 502 -15.95 10.76 12.26
N LYS A 503 -16.14 11.43 11.12
CA LYS A 503 -15.27 11.31 9.95
C LYS A 503 -13.85 11.81 10.23
N SER A 504 -13.72 12.93 10.95
CA SER A 504 -12.42 13.48 11.36
C SER A 504 -11.69 12.52 12.32
N LEU A 505 -12.36 12.10 13.40
CA LEU A 505 -11.80 11.20 14.41
C LEU A 505 -11.53 9.79 13.85
N SER A 506 -12.36 9.25 12.95
CA SER A 506 -12.07 8.00 12.26
C SER A 506 -10.82 8.07 11.39
N PHE A 507 -10.44 9.27 10.94
CA PHE A 507 -9.16 9.44 10.25
C PHE A 507 -8.01 9.46 11.25
N ASP A 508 -8.19 10.15 12.39
CA ASP A 508 -7.23 10.18 13.50
C ASP A 508 -6.98 8.80 14.12
N MET A 509 -8.02 7.97 14.27
CA MET A 509 -7.94 6.61 14.80
C MET A 509 -7.12 5.67 13.92
N ARG A 510 -6.93 6.02 12.64
CA ARG A 510 -6.10 5.24 11.71
C ARG A 510 -4.62 5.57 11.79
N VAL A 511 -4.21 6.55 12.58
CA VAL A 511 -2.80 6.79 12.88
C VAL A 511 -2.33 5.73 13.88
N ILE A 512 -1.20 5.08 13.57
CA ILE A 512 -0.71 3.92 14.35
C ILE A 512 -0.38 4.29 15.80
N ASP A 513 0.14 5.50 16.02
CA ASP A 513 0.48 5.99 17.34
C ASP A 513 -0.79 6.44 18.09
N PRO A 514 -1.22 5.71 19.15
CA PRO A 514 -2.43 6.04 19.91
C PRO A 514 -2.34 7.40 20.61
N ALA A 515 -1.13 7.94 20.79
CA ALA A 515 -0.91 9.29 21.30
C ALA A 515 -1.73 10.33 20.54
N TRP A 516 -1.81 10.20 19.21
CA TRP A 516 -2.43 11.18 18.33
C TRP A 516 -3.92 11.30 18.60
N ILE A 517 -4.62 10.17 18.58
CA ILE A 517 -6.06 10.13 18.88
C ILE A 517 -6.32 10.45 20.36
N GLY A 518 -5.48 9.95 21.28
CA GLY A 518 -5.58 10.26 22.71
C GLY A 518 -5.54 11.77 22.97
N ALA A 519 -4.59 12.48 22.37
CA ALA A 519 -4.48 13.94 22.53
C ALA A 519 -5.71 14.71 22.03
N LYS A 520 -6.33 14.23 20.94
CA LYS A 520 -7.58 14.82 20.42
C LYS A 520 -8.77 14.54 21.33
N LEU A 521 -8.92 13.31 21.80
CA LEU A 521 -10.00 12.94 22.69
C LEU A 521 -9.91 13.66 24.03
N ARG A 522 -8.71 13.82 24.61
CA ARG A 522 -8.51 14.62 25.83
C ARG A 522 -8.96 16.08 25.66
N GLN A 523 -8.72 16.69 24.49
CA GLN A 523 -9.23 18.04 24.20
C GLN A 523 -10.76 18.10 24.11
N LEU A 524 -11.41 16.99 23.77
CA LEU A 524 -12.86 16.90 23.64
C LEU A 524 -13.55 16.42 24.93
N ALA A 525 -12.84 15.73 25.83
CA ALA A 525 -13.38 15.11 27.05
C ALA A 525 -14.02 16.09 28.04
N ASP A 526 -13.69 17.38 27.94
CA ASP A 526 -14.30 18.47 28.71
C ASP A 526 -14.86 19.57 27.80
N PHE A 527 -15.21 19.25 26.54
CA PHE A 527 -15.81 20.21 25.62
C PHE A 527 -17.24 20.56 26.08
N PRO A 528 -17.55 21.84 26.36
CA PRO A 528 -18.88 22.24 26.73
C PRO A 528 -19.76 22.48 25.50
N GLU A 529 -21.03 22.12 25.59
CA GLU A 529 -22.07 22.54 24.64
C GLU A 529 -23.13 23.37 25.38
N PRO A 530 -23.69 24.43 24.76
CA PRO A 530 -24.76 25.21 25.38
C PRO A 530 -25.96 24.31 25.72
N ARG A 531 -26.33 24.23 27.00
CA ARG A 531 -27.39 23.33 27.53
C ARG A 531 -27.18 21.85 27.16
N GLY A 532 -25.92 21.44 26.96
CA GLY A 532 -25.56 20.08 26.62
C GLY A 532 -25.18 19.20 27.81
N ASP A 533 -25.05 19.78 29.01
CA ASP A 533 -24.61 19.05 30.18
C ASP A 533 -25.69 18.10 30.73
N PHE A 534 -25.26 16.92 31.19
CA PHE A 534 -26.15 15.88 31.67
C PHE A 534 -25.44 14.90 32.60
N LEU A 535 -26.22 14.21 33.44
CA LEU A 535 -25.74 13.11 34.26
C LEU A 535 -25.52 11.88 33.38
N ALA A 536 -24.27 11.41 33.31
CA ALA A 536 -23.88 10.24 32.55
C ALA A 536 -23.10 9.25 33.45
N TRP A 537 -23.15 7.97 33.13
CA TRP A 537 -22.37 6.95 33.83
C TRP A 537 -20.87 7.18 33.61
N VAL A 538 -20.06 7.06 34.66
CA VAL A 538 -18.61 7.08 34.52
C VAL A 538 -18.19 5.74 33.90
N PRO A 539 -17.50 5.73 32.75
CA PRO A 539 -17.12 4.48 32.09
C PRO A 539 -16.34 3.56 33.04
N GLY A 540 -16.77 2.31 33.19
CA GLY A 540 -16.13 1.34 34.07
C GLY A 540 -16.54 1.42 35.55
N GLU A 541 -17.37 2.38 35.95
CA GLU A 541 -17.80 2.56 37.33
C GLU A 541 -19.33 2.53 37.48
N HIS A 542 -19.80 2.12 38.65
CA HIS A 542 -21.22 2.17 39.02
C HIS A 542 -21.60 3.52 39.65
N ARG A 543 -21.12 4.62 39.09
CA ARG A 543 -21.51 5.98 39.48
C ARG A 543 -21.85 6.84 38.28
N GLN A 544 -22.73 7.82 38.47
CA GLN A 544 -22.98 8.88 37.50
C GLN A 544 -22.28 10.17 37.90
N GLN A 545 -21.88 10.95 36.91
CA GLN A 545 -21.34 12.29 37.11
C GLN A 545 -21.86 13.24 36.04
N ASN A 546 -21.86 14.54 36.35
CA ASN A 546 -22.21 15.54 35.36
C ASN A 546 -21.11 15.59 34.28
N THR A 547 -21.52 15.50 33.02
CA THR A 547 -20.64 15.60 31.86
C THR A 547 -21.04 16.83 31.05
N PRO A 548 -20.10 17.66 30.56
CA PRO A 548 -20.40 19.00 30.05
C PRO A 548 -21.06 19.02 28.65
N SER A 549 -21.05 17.90 27.92
CA SER A 549 -21.76 17.73 26.65
C SER A 549 -21.83 16.26 26.23
N THR A 550 -22.69 15.97 25.25
CA THR A 550 -22.71 14.67 24.55
C THR A 550 -21.34 14.36 23.94
N ILE A 551 -20.67 15.34 23.35
CA ILE A 551 -19.35 15.16 22.74
C ILE A 551 -18.27 14.83 23.77
N ALA A 552 -18.30 15.51 24.90
CA ALA A 552 -17.42 15.20 26.02
C ALA A 552 -17.63 13.77 26.52
N TYR A 553 -18.88 13.34 26.60
CA TYR A 553 -19.21 11.96 26.98
C TYR A 553 -18.71 10.95 25.95
N LEU A 554 -18.91 11.20 24.65
CA LEU A 554 -18.37 10.36 23.59
C LEU A 554 -16.84 10.25 23.66
N ALA A 555 -16.15 11.35 23.88
CA ALA A 555 -14.70 11.34 24.02
C ALA A 555 -14.24 10.49 25.22
N ARG A 556 -14.95 10.59 26.37
CA ARG A 556 -14.68 9.77 27.57
C ARG A 556 -14.95 8.27 27.32
N LEU A 557 -16.04 7.93 26.63
CA LEU A 557 -16.35 6.54 26.24
C LEU A 557 -15.28 5.95 25.32
N ILE A 558 -14.81 6.73 24.33
CA ILE A 558 -13.76 6.29 23.42
C ILE A 558 -12.43 6.14 24.18
N LEU A 559 -12.05 7.11 25.02
CA LEU A 559 -10.85 7.01 25.86
C LEU A 559 -10.90 5.76 26.75
N HIS A 560 -12.01 5.51 27.42
CA HIS A 560 -12.22 4.30 28.21
C HIS A 560 -12.04 3.04 27.37
N ARG A 561 -12.58 3.00 26.14
CA ARG A 561 -12.40 1.84 25.27
C ARG A 561 -10.93 1.63 24.88
N TYR A 562 -10.20 2.70 24.57
CA TYR A 562 -8.75 2.61 24.32
C TYR A 562 -7.98 2.15 25.56
N ALA A 563 -8.39 2.57 26.76
CA ALA A 563 -7.79 2.13 28.02
C ALA A 563 -8.02 0.64 28.28
N ARG A 564 -9.26 0.17 28.09
CA ARG A 564 -9.62 -1.26 28.19
C ARG A 564 -8.92 -2.16 27.19
N LEU A 565 -8.43 -1.61 26.08
CA LEU A 565 -7.63 -2.32 25.08
C LEU A 565 -6.12 -2.27 25.37
N GLY A 566 -5.68 -1.59 26.44
CA GLY A 566 -4.27 -1.46 26.80
C GLY A 566 -3.49 -0.54 25.85
N LEU A 567 -4.16 0.46 25.28
CA LEU A 567 -3.57 1.37 24.29
C LEU A 567 -3.25 2.74 24.89
N LEU A 568 -4.13 3.20 25.77
CA LEU A 568 -4.00 4.41 26.57
C LEU A 568 -4.17 4.05 28.05
N ASP A 569 -3.77 4.92 28.96
CA ASP A 569 -4.24 4.87 30.35
C ASP A 569 -5.63 5.51 30.49
N GLU A 570 -6.20 5.49 31.70
CA GLU A 570 -7.53 6.07 31.97
C GLU A 570 -7.55 7.62 31.81
N ASP A 571 -6.38 8.27 31.91
CA ASP A 571 -6.23 9.71 31.65
C ASP A 571 -6.06 10.01 30.15
N GLY A 572 -5.97 8.97 29.31
CA GLY A 572 -5.91 9.03 27.87
C GLY A 572 -4.50 9.20 27.28
N TYR A 573 -3.43 9.01 28.05
CA TYR A 573 -2.04 9.02 27.57
C TYR A 573 -1.63 7.64 27.08
N PRO A 574 -0.71 7.53 26.09
CA PRO A 574 -0.29 6.23 25.59
C PRO A 574 0.45 5.42 26.65
N ILE A 575 0.18 4.11 26.72
CA ILE A 575 0.92 3.19 27.60
C ILE A 575 2.35 3.00 27.09
N GLU A 576 2.52 2.97 25.76
CA GLU A 576 3.81 2.82 25.07
C GLU A 576 4.07 4.04 24.16
N GLU A 577 5.25 4.63 24.27
CA GLU A 577 5.62 5.79 23.45
C GLU A 577 6.13 5.36 22.07
N MET A 578 5.40 5.73 21.02
CA MET A 578 5.79 5.43 19.64
C MET A 578 6.48 6.62 18.94
N GLY A 579 6.41 7.84 19.49
CA GLY A 579 7.26 8.95 19.07
C GLY A 579 6.61 10.00 18.15
N LEU A 580 5.35 9.84 17.73
CA LEU A 580 4.64 10.86 16.94
C LEU A 580 4.32 12.10 17.80
N LEU A 581 4.07 11.87 19.09
CA LEU A 581 3.97 12.89 20.14
C LEU A 581 4.82 12.45 21.34
N HIS A 582 5.59 13.36 21.92
CA HIS A 582 6.38 13.10 23.13
C HIS A 582 5.64 13.60 24.38
N PHE A 583 5.53 12.76 25.42
CA PHE A 583 4.88 13.10 26.69
C PHE A 583 5.83 13.03 27.89
N GLU A 584 5.68 13.97 28.82
CA GLU A 584 6.40 14.04 30.10
C GLU A 584 5.54 13.47 31.25
N ALA A 585 4.92 12.30 31.06
CA ALA A 585 4.08 11.68 32.09
C ALA A 585 4.86 10.60 32.84
N ASP A 586 4.76 10.59 34.18
CA ASP A 586 5.51 9.70 35.08
C ASP A 586 5.28 8.20 34.85
N ASN A 587 4.22 7.84 34.12
CA ASN A 587 3.79 6.46 33.85
C ASN A 587 4.03 5.98 32.41
N VAL A 588 4.60 6.81 31.53
CA VAL A 588 4.90 6.41 30.14
C VAL A 588 6.23 5.69 30.15
N VAL A 589 6.23 4.41 29.80
CA VAL A 589 7.49 3.69 29.61
C VAL A 589 8.02 4.08 28.24
N PRO A 590 9.18 4.78 28.15
CA PRO A 590 9.77 5.04 26.86
C PRO A 590 10.15 3.69 26.27
N LEU A 591 9.73 3.42 25.04
CA LEU A 591 10.44 2.45 24.22
C LEU A 591 11.87 2.97 24.17
N ARG A 592 12.77 2.37 24.94
CA ARG A 592 14.19 2.64 24.77
C ARG A 592 14.51 2.27 23.32
N ALA A 593 14.58 3.28 22.46
CA ALA A 593 15.64 3.31 21.48
C ALA A 593 16.91 3.02 22.29
N SER A 594 17.42 1.80 22.22
CA SER A 594 18.69 1.43 22.81
C SER A 594 19.81 2.05 21.97
N SER A 595 19.84 3.37 21.94
CA SER A 595 20.98 4.19 21.56
C SER A 595 21.44 4.95 22.80
N ALA A 596 22.32 4.33 23.57
CA ALA A 596 23.25 5.02 24.45
C ALA A 596 24.58 4.25 24.38
N GLY A 597 25.58 4.89 23.78
CA GLY A 597 26.70 4.22 23.13
C GLY A 597 27.69 3.50 24.05
N ALA A 598 28.15 2.34 23.61
CA ALA A 598 29.56 1.97 23.44
C ALA A 598 29.64 0.59 22.74
N MET A 599 30.29 0.59 21.57
CA MET A 599 30.53 -0.54 20.63
C MET A 599 29.32 -1.08 19.85
N GLU A 600 29.51 -1.21 18.53
CA GLU A 600 28.58 -1.90 17.62
C GLU A 600 28.28 -3.31 18.13
N VAL A 601 27.01 -3.57 18.41
CA VAL A 601 26.50 -4.89 18.75
C VAL A 601 26.57 -5.75 17.50
N ARG A 602 27.52 -6.69 17.46
CA ARG A 602 27.64 -7.63 16.35
C ARG A 602 26.78 -8.85 16.61
N PRO A 603 25.96 -9.31 15.64
CA PRO A 603 25.13 -10.48 15.80
C PRO A 603 26.00 -11.72 16.08
N GLY A 604 25.59 -12.53 17.04
CA GLY A 604 26.35 -13.67 17.53
C GLY A 604 25.49 -14.65 18.32
N LYS A 605 26.12 -15.55 19.10
CA LYS A 605 25.39 -16.50 19.95
C LYS A 605 24.73 -15.80 21.15
N ARG A 606 23.74 -16.44 21.75
CA ARG A 606 23.05 -15.92 22.95
C ARG A 606 24.03 -15.76 24.13
N CYS A 607 24.03 -14.59 24.76
CA CYS A 607 24.80 -14.30 25.96
C CYS A 607 24.10 -14.89 27.20
N PRO A 608 24.81 -15.65 28.05
CA PRO A 608 24.22 -16.20 29.27
C PRO A 608 23.98 -15.14 30.36
N GLU A 609 24.61 -13.96 30.28
CA GLU A 609 24.43 -12.89 31.26
C GLU A 609 23.29 -11.92 30.90
N CYS A 610 23.28 -11.39 29.66
CA CYS A 610 22.28 -10.39 29.25
C CYS A 610 21.19 -10.93 28.33
N GLY A 611 21.25 -12.20 27.91
CA GLY A 611 20.24 -12.83 27.06
C GLY A 611 20.26 -12.43 25.58
N ASN A 612 21.04 -11.41 25.20
CA ASN A 612 21.15 -10.92 23.81
C ASN A 612 22.00 -11.84 22.91
N TYR A 613 21.62 -11.94 21.62
CA TYR A 613 22.32 -12.70 20.58
C TYR A 613 23.51 -11.92 20.01
N ALA A 614 24.50 -11.67 20.86
CA ALA A 614 25.60 -10.77 20.57
C ALA A 614 26.96 -11.30 21.07
N VAL A 615 27.09 -12.61 21.30
CA VAL A 615 28.36 -13.23 21.68
C VAL A 615 29.14 -13.61 20.43
N ILE A 616 30.30 -12.97 20.27
CA ILE A 616 31.25 -13.25 19.20
C ILE A 616 32.53 -13.86 19.78
N ARG A 617 33.35 -14.49 18.92
CA ARG A 617 34.71 -14.89 19.29
C ARG A 617 35.65 -13.74 18.96
N LYS A 618 36.27 -13.16 19.99
CA LYS A 618 37.28 -12.10 19.85
C LYS A 618 38.52 -12.56 20.61
N ASP A 619 39.66 -12.62 19.91
CA ASP A 619 40.96 -13.04 20.47
C ASP A 619 40.94 -14.41 21.16
N GLY A 620 40.16 -15.36 20.63
CA GLY A 620 40.02 -16.72 21.15
C GLY A 620 38.99 -16.89 22.28
N CYS A 621 38.58 -15.80 22.93
CA CYS A 621 37.59 -15.80 24.01
C CYS A 621 36.17 -15.47 23.50
N LYS A 622 35.14 -15.91 24.24
CA LYS A 622 33.75 -15.52 23.98
C LYS A 622 33.51 -14.13 24.58
N PHE A 623 33.12 -13.18 23.76
CA PHE A 623 32.92 -11.78 24.15
C PHE A 623 31.52 -11.33 23.72
N CYS A 624 30.74 -10.77 24.64
CA CYS A 624 29.43 -10.22 24.34
C CYS A 624 29.54 -8.74 23.96
N THR A 625 29.24 -8.40 22.70
CA THR A 625 29.26 -7.01 22.23
C THR A 625 28.07 -6.18 22.72
N ALA A 626 27.06 -6.80 23.35
CA ALA A 626 25.89 -6.09 23.87
C ALA A 626 26.03 -5.63 25.33
N CYS A 627 26.73 -6.38 26.18
CA CYS A 627 26.89 -6.04 27.61
C CYS A 627 28.35 -6.05 28.10
N GLY A 628 29.31 -6.40 27.23
CA GLY A 628 30.74 -6.46 27.58
C GLY A 628 31.17 -7.73 28.31
N ALA A 629 30.27 -8.69 28.55
CA ALA A 629 30.57 -9.92 29.27
C ALA A 629 31.66 -10.76 28.55
N ILE A 630 32.69 -11.18 29.29
CA ILE A 630 33.79 -12.02 28.80
C ILE A 630 33.61 -13.42 29.39
N GLY A 631 33.40 -14.41 28.53
CA GLY A 631 33.27 -15.81 28.95
C GLY A 631 34.62 -16.37 29.41
N ALA A 632 34.57 -17.32 30.36
CA ALA A 632 35.76 -17.96 30.91
C ALA A 632 36.64 -18.58 29.82
N CYS A 633 37.84 -18.03 29.67
CA CYS A 633 38.91 -18.58 28.87
C CYS A 633 40.15 -18.66 29.76
N GLY A 634 40.52 -19.89 30.18
CA GLY A 634 41.80 -20.21 30.85
C GLY A 634 42.08 -19.44 32.12
#